data_AF-A0A0N4T8E2-F1
#
_entry.id   AF-A0A0N4T8E2-F1
#
_cell.length_a   1.000
_cell.length_b   1.000
_cell.length_c   1.000
_cell.angle_alpha   90.00
_cell.angle_beta   90.00
_cell.angle_gamma   90.00
#
_symmetry.space_group_name_H-M   'P 1'
#
loop_
_entity.id
_entity.type
_entity.pdbx_description
1 polymer ?
#
loop_
_entity_poly.entity_id
_entity_poly.type
_entity_poly.pdbx_seq_one_letter_code
_entity_poly.pdbx_strand_id
1 'polypeptide(L)'
;MNETVEMYSKRVQNLLQKLAKTNEWSERTDGALILIVGHASTVDLAIGAFREPSRTVLARELINHGAKFPYCCTAIIDRMDDGRWSYNETALPPITYMNFSSKINRDFAMRERIVI
;
A
#
# COMPACT_ATOMS: atom_id res chain seq x y z
N MET A 1 -12.45 6.94 23.76
CA MET A 1 -11.99 5.54 23.53
C MET A 1 -11.08 5.58 22.30
N ASN A 2 -9.85 5.11 22.40
CA ASN A 2 -8.88 5.22 21.31
C ASN A 2 -8.99 4.00 20.37
N GLU A 3 -8.75 4.21 19.08
CA GLU A 3 -8.78 3.17 18.04
C GLU A 3 -7.66 2.13 18.25
N THR A 4 -7.94 0.83 18.04
CA THR A 4 -6.89 -0.21 18.01
C THR A 4 -6.18 -0.26 16.65
N VAL A 5 -5.01 -0.89 16.57
CA VAL A 5 -4.26 -1.02 15.32
C VAL A 5 -5.04 -1.83 14.27
N GLU A 6 -5.79 -2.83 14.69
CA GLU A 6 -6.66 -3.64 13.83
C GLU A 6 -7.82 -2.80 13.27
N MET A 7 -8.45 -1.97 14.11
CA MET A 7 -9.51 -1.06 13.69
C MET A 7 -8.99 -0.05 12.67
N TYR A 8 -7.83 0.55 12.94
CA TYR A 8 -7.14 1.46 12.03
C TYR A 8 -6.84 0.79 10.69
N SER A 9 -6.23 -0.39 10.72
CA SER A 9 -5.88 -1.16 9.53
C SER A 9 -7.11 -1.45 8.67
N LYS A 10 -8.16 -1.98 9.30
CA LYS A 10 -9.40 -2.33 8.61
C LYS A 10 -10.07 -1.12 8.00
N ARG A 11 -10.09 0.01 8.71
CA ARG A 11 -10.68 1.26 8.22
C ARG A 11 -9.97 1.78 6.97
N VAL A 12 -8.63 1.80 6.98
CA VAL A 12 -7.83 2.22 5.83
C VAL A 12 -8.05 1.26 4.66
N GLN A 13 -7.93 -0.05 4.85
CA GLN A 13 -8.07 -1.02 3.76
C GLN A 13 -9.48 -1.04 3.16
N ASN A 14 -10.52 -0.92 3.99
CA ASN A 14 -11.90 -0.82 3.51
C ASN A 14 -12.09 0.41 2.60
N LEU A 15 -11.48 1.56 2.96
CA LEU A 15 -11.53 2.75 2.13
C LEU A 15 -10.83 2.51 0.79
N LEU A 16 -9.61 1.95 0.79
CA LEU A 16 -8.84 1.66 -0.42
C LEU A 16 -9.60 0.71 -1.35
N GLN A 17 -10.17 -0.36 -0.81
CA GLN A 17 -10.97 -1.32 -1.58
C GLN A 17 -12.28 -0.69 -2.11
N LYS A 18 -12.87 0.25 -1.39
CA LYS A 18 -14.04 1.00 -1.88
C LYS A 18 -13.66 1.92 -3.03
N LEU A 19 -12.54 2.63 -2.93
CA LEU A 19 -12.01 3.49 -4.01
C LEU A 19 -11.72 2.66 -5.28
N ALA A 20 -11.08 1.50 -5.13
CA ALA A 20 -10.78 0.59 -6.24
C ALA A 20 -12.02 0.02 -6.97
N LYS A 21 -13.20 0.09 -6.34
CA LYS A 21 -14.49 -0.31 -6.94
C LYS A 21 -15.34 0.87 -7.40
N THR A 22 -14.88 2.10 -7.15
CA THR A 22 -15.62 3.29 -7.55
C THR A 22 -15.46 3.47 -9.05
N ASN A 23 -16.58 3.47 -9.77
CA ASN A 23 -16.58 3.82 -11.18
C ASN A 23 -16.42 5.33 -11.28
N GLU A 24 -15.34 5.80 -11.91
CA GLU A 24 -15.23 7.19 -12.28
C GLU A 24 -16.07 7.48 -13.53
N TRP A 25 -16.62 8.69 -13.60
CA TRP A 25 -17.09 9.26 -14.85
C TRP A 25 -15.88 9.80 -15.63
N SER A 26 -15.06 8.90 -16.14
CA SER A 26 -13.91 9.24 -16.97
C SER A 26 -14.19 8.82 -18.42
N GLU A 27 -13.89 9.71 -19.36
CA GLU A 27 -13.93 9.40 -20.80
C GLU A 27 -12.70 8.59 -21.25
N ARG A 28 -11.78 8.29 -20.32
CA ARG A 28 -10.59 7.48 -20.59
C ARG A 28 -10.97 6.02 -20.79
N THR A 29 -10.43 5.41 -21.84
CA THR A 29 -10.60 3.98 -22.14
C THR A 29 -9.63 3.07 -21.38
N ASP A 30 -8.54 3.62 -20.83
CA ASP A 30 -7.53 2.90 -20.06
C ASP A 30 -7.80 2.88 -18.54
N GLY A 31 -8.96 3.40 -18.13
CA GLY A 31 -9.41 3.41 -16.74
C GLY A 31 -8.94 4.64 -15.94
N ALA A 32 -9.31 4.64 -14.66
CA ALA A 32 -8.97 5.69 -13.71
C ALA A 32 -7.61 5.44 -13.07
N LEU A 33 -6.80 6.51 -12.94
CA LEU A 33 -5.59 6.50 -12.14
C LEU A 33 -5.85 7.25 -10.83
N ILE A 34 -5.85 6.52 -9.71
CA ILE A 34 -6.11 7.09 -8.38
C ILE A 34 -4.79 7.27 -7.64
N LEU A 35 -4.43 8.53 -7.35
CA LEU A 35 -3.30 8.86 -6.48
C LEU A 35 -3.76 9.02 -5.03
N ILE A 36 -3.17 8.24 -4.12
CA ILE A 36 -3.45 8.32 -2.69
C ILE A 36 -2.18 8.74 -1.96
N VAL A 37 -2.21 9.94 -1.37
CA VAL A 37 -1.11 10.48 -0.58
C VAL A 37 -1.42 10.33 0.90
N GLY A 38 -0.51 9.70 1.64
CA GLY A 38 -0.69 9.41 3.05
C GLY A 38 0.63 9.17 3.76
N HIS A 39 0.60 8.32 4.78
CA HIS A 39 1.78 7.98 5.58
C HIS A 39 2.42 6.67 5.12
N ALA A 40 3.59 6.35 5.67
CA ALA A 40 4.26 5.06 5.49
C ALA A 40 3.31 3.86 5.69
N SER A 41 2.45 3.91 6.72
CA SER A 41 1.44 2.89 6.99
C SER A 41 0.35 2.80 5.92
N THR A 42 0.02 3.91 5.25
CA THR A 42 -0.93 3.91 4.12
C THR A 42 -0.41 3.07 2.97
N VAL A 43 0.88 3.22 2.64
CA VAL A 43 1.55 2.44 1.59
C VAL A 43 1.57 0.95 1.95
N ASP A 44 1.97 0.61 3.17
CA ASP A 44 1.99 -0.78 3.65
C ASP A 44 0.60 -1.43 3.65
N LEU A 45 -0.41 -0.70 4.12
CA LEU A 45 -1.79 -1.19 4.14
C LEU A 45 -2.40 -1.29 2.75
N ALA A 46 -1.98 -0.46 1.79
CA ALA A 46 -2.38 -0.59 0.40
C ALA A 46 -1.84 -1.87 -0.22
N ILE A 47 -0.53 -2.11 -0.11
CA ILE A 47 0.09 -3.38 -0.56
C ILE A 47 -0.60 -4.57 0.12
N GLY A 48 -0.86 -4.46 1.43
CA GLY A 48 -1.57 -5.48 2.21
C GLY A 48 -3.03 -5.70 1.79
N ALA A 49 -3.75 -4.67 1.32
CA ALA A 49 -5.16 -4.76 0.96
C ALA A 49 -5.41 -5.47 -0.37
N PHE A 50 -4.43 -5.40 -1.26
CA PHE A 50 -4.51 -5.85 -2.65
C PHE A 50 -3.63 -7.07 -2.95
N ARG A 51 -3.10 -7.73 -1.92
CA ARG A 51 -2.44 -9.03 -2.01
C ARG A 51 -3.39 -10.17 -1.63
N GLU A 52 -3.07 -11.37 -2.09
CA GLU A 52 -3.75 -12.62 -1.76
C GLU A 52 -2.80 -13.54 -0.99
N PRO A 53 -3.07 -13.88 0.30
CA PRO A 53 -4.14 -13.37 1.14
C PRO A 53 -3.88 -11.93 1.60
N SER A 54 -4.96 -11.18 1.86
CA SER A 54 -4.86 -9.81 2.39
C SER A 54 -4.16 -9.79 3.76
N ARG A 55 -3.41 -8.72 4.05
CA ARG A 55 -2.62 -8.57 5.27
C ARG A 55 -2.84 -7.21 5.92
N THR A 56 -3.01 -7.18 7.24
CA THR A 56 -3.01 -5.96 8.06
C THR A 56 -1.65 -5.72 8.73
N VAL A 57 -1.48 -4.58 9.39
CA VAL A 57 -0.28 -4.30 10.19
C VAL A 57 -0.44 -4.76 11.63
N LEU A 58 0.66 -5.18 12.24
CA LEU A 58 0.72 -5.46 13.68
C LEU A 58 1.24 -4.22 14.43
N ALA A 59 0.84 -4.05 15.70
CA ALA A 59 1.25 -2.89 16.48
C ALA A 59 2.78 -2.71 16.55
N ARG A 60 3.53 -3.82 16.69
CA ARG A 60 5.00 -3.81 16.69
C ARG A 60 5.62 -3.35 15.37
N GLU A 61 4.92 -3.53 14.26
CA GLU A 61 5.39 -3.18 12.92
C GLU A 61 5.22 -1.69 12.64
N LEU A 62 4.33 -1.00 13.36
CA LEU A 62 4.18 0.45 13.29
C LEU A 62 5.38 1.18 13.92
N ILE A 63 6.13 0.51 14.80
CA ILE A 63 7.36 1.06 15.36
C ILE A 63 8.42 1.12 14.25
N ASN A 64 8.99 2.30 14.01
CA ASN A 64 9.97 2.55 12.95
C ASN A 64 9.48 2.22 11.52
N HIS A 65 8.17 2.29 11.27
CA HIS A 65 7.57 1.99 9.97
C HIS A 65 8.17 2.82 8.82
N GLY A 66 8.52 4.09 9.10
CA GLY A 66 9.17 4.99 8.14
C GLY A 66 10.58 4.58 7.72
N ALA A 67 11.26 3.70 8.47
CA ALA A 67 12.53 3.12 8.04
C ALA A 67 12.35 2.00 7.00
N LYS A 68 11.15 1.39 6.93
CA LYS A 68 10.80 0.34 5.96
C LYS A 68 10.11 0.90 4.72
N PHE A 69 9.38 2.01 4.91
CA PHE A 69 8.72 2.80 3.88
C PHE A 69 9.28 4.23 3.94
N PRO A 70 10.37 4.50 3.20
CA PRO A 70 11.04 5.79 3.23
C PRO A 70 10.15 6.94 2.75
N TYR A 71 10.61 8.17 2.97
CA TYR A 71 9.93 9.37 2.46
C TYR A 71 9.68 9.29 0.97
N CYS A 72 8.47 9.69 0.57
CA CYS A 72 8.00 9.68 -0.83
C CYS A 72 8.08 8.31 -1.52
N CYS A 73 8.19 7.21 -0.77
CA CYS A 73 8.02 5.90 -1.36
C CYS A 73 6.60 5.76 -1.95
N THR A 74 6.52 5.14 -3.12
CA THR A 74 5.29 5.02 -3.89
C THR A 74 5.10 3.56 -4.26
N ALA A 75 3.93 3.01 -3.93
CA ALA A 75 3.52 1.69 -4.38
C ALA A 75 2.53 1.83 -5.53
N ILE A 76 2.80 1.15 -6.65
CA ILE A 76 1.89 1.08 -7.79
C ILE A 76 1.16 -0.24 -7.72
N ILE A 77 -0.18 -0.20 -7.71
CA ILE A 77 -1.03 -1.38 -7.59
C ILE A 77 -1.87 -1.44 -8.85
N ASP A 78 -1.50 -2.35 -9.74
CA ASP A 78 -2.12 -2.51 -11.05
C ASP A 78 -3.27 -3.51 -10.97
N ARG A 79 -4.31 -3.29 -11.76
CA ARG A 79 -5.37 -4.28 -11.99
C ARG A 79 -5.01 -5.10 -13.23
N MET A 80 -4.80 -6.38 -13.03
CA MET A 80 -4.51 -7.35 -14.08
C MET A 80 -5.76 -7.65 -14.93
N ASP A 81 -5.56 -8.23 -16.12
CA ASP A 81 -6.66 -8.59 -17.04
C ASP A 81 -7.67 -9.57 -16.43
N ASP A 82 -7.23 -10.42 -15.51
CA ASP A 82 -8.08 -11.34 -14.75
C ASP A 82 -8.84 -10.66 -13.58
N GLY A 83 -8.70 -9.33 -13.46
CA GLY A 83 -9.35 -8.50 -12.46
C GLY A 83 -8.67 -8.52 -11.09
N ARG A 84 -7.61 -9.31 -10.88
CA ARG A 84 -6.83 -9.29 -9.64
C ARG A 84 -5.98 -8.02 -9.55
N TRP A 85 -5.73 -7.57 -8.33
CA TRP A 85 -4.80 -6.48 -8.08
C TRP A 85 -3.42 -7.03 -7.76
N SER A 86 -2.37 -6.31 -8.17
CA SER A 86 -0.99 -6.70 -7.92
C SER A 86 -0.12 -5.49 -7.65
N TYR A 87 0.69 -5.56 -6.60
CA TYR A 87 1.74 -4.55 -6.36
C TYR A 87 2.89 -4.75 -7.36
N ASN A 88 3.16 -3.71 -8.14
CA ASN A 88 4.22 -3.68 -9.14
C ASN A 88 5.46 -2.98 -8.58
N GLU A 89 6.42 -3.79 -8.12
CA GLU A 89 7.64 -3.31 -7.47
C GLU A 89 8.57 -2.51 -8.39
N THR A 90 8.46 -2.70 -9.71
CA THR A 90 9.35 -2.10 -10.71
C THR A 90 8.67 -1.00 -11.51
N ALA A 91 7.44 -0.62 -11.17
CA ALA A 91 6.68 0.41 -11.89
C ALA A 91 7.36 1.78 -11.86
N LEU A 92 8.10 2.10 -10.79
CA LEU A 92 8.80 3.36 -10.63
C LEU A 92 10.27 3.13 -10.25
N PRO A 93 11.22 3.81 -10.91
CA PRO A 93 12.60 3.82 -10.43
C PRO A 93 12.66 4.55 -9.08
N PRO A 94 13.45 4.06 -8.12
CA PRO A 94 13.62 4.76 -6.84
C PRO A 94 14.38 6.06 -7.06
N ILE A 95 13.94 7.12 -6.40
CA ILE A 95 14.65 8.39 -6.35
C ILE A 95 15.63 8.31 -5.18
N THR A 96 16.90 8.57 -5.45
CA THR A 96 17.94 8.63 -4.42
C THR A 96 18.51 10.04 -4.39
N TYR A 97 18.45 10.68 -3.23
CA TYR A 97 19.00 12.01 -3.00
C TYR A 97 19.81 12.02 -1.70
N MET A 98 21.07 12.45 -1.80
CA MET A 98 22.05 12.31 -0.72
C MET A 98 22.13 10.85 -0.23
N ASN A 99 21.77 10.60 1.03
CA ASN A 99 21.77 9.27 1.66
C ASN A 99 20.35 8.70 1.83
N PHE A 100 19.35 9.27 1.17
CA PHE A 100 17.96 8.83 1.24
C PHE A 100 17.52 8.23 -0.08
N SER A 101 16.80 7.11 -0.03
CA SER A 101 16.19 6.47 -1.19
C SER A 101 14.70 6.31 -0.94
N SER A 102 13.85 6.53 -1.96
CA SER A 102 12.42 6.21 -1.90
C SER A 102 12.12 4.73 -2.10
N LYS A 103 13.15 3.87 -2.22
CA LYS A 103 13.00 2.43 -2.44
C LYS A 103 12.31 1.77 -1.25
N ILE A 104 11.18 1.13 -1.53
CA ILE A 104 10.47 0.31 -0.54
C ILE A 104 11.29 -0.94 -0.20
N ASN A 105 11.37 -1.28 1.09
CA ASN A 105 11.96 -2.55 1.50
C ASN A 105 11.03 -3.71 1.12
N ARG A 106 11.40 -4.45 0.07
CA ARG A 106 10.62 -5.57 -0.48
C ARG A 106 10.30 -6.64 0.55
N ASP A 107 11.30 -7.11 1.29
CA ASP A 107 11.14 -8.21 2.25
C ASP A 107 10.12 -7.84 3.33
N PHE A 108 10.11 -6.57 3.74
CA PHE A 108 9.10 -6.06 4.66
C PHE A 108 7.74 -5.90 3.98
N ALA A 109 7.65 -5.30 2.79
CA ALA A 109 6.37 -5.09 2.10
C ALA A 109 5.64 -6.42 1.80
N MET A 110 6.40 -7.45 1.41
CA MET A 110 5.88 -8.77 1.03
C MET A 110 5.81 -9.77 2.20
N ARG A 111 6.22 -9.37 3.41
CA ARG A 111 6.24 -10.24 4.60
C ARG A 111 4.91 -10.96 4.83
N GLU A 112 4.99 -12.21 5.26
CA GLU A 112 3.83 -12.95 5.76
C GLU A 112 3.43 -12.47 7.16
N ARG A 113 2.15 -12.64 7.50
CA ARG A 113 1.70 -12.36 8.87
C ARG A 113 2.21 -13.45 9.81
N ILE A 114 3.32 -13.18 10.49
CA ILE A 114 3.82 -14.08 11.53
C ILE A 114 3.03 -13.81 12.82
N VAL A 115 2.06 -14.69 13.09
CA VAL A 115 1.39 -14.77 14.40
C VAL A 115 2.33 -15.54 15.32
N ILE A 116 3.06 -14.82 16.17
CA ILE A 116 3.80 -15.38 17.31
C ILE A 116 2.98 -15.08 18.55
#